data_AF-A0A3N5KDM9-F1
#
_entry.id   AF-A0A3N5KDM9-F1
#
_cell.length_a   1.000
_cell.length_b   1.000
_cell.length_c   1.000
_cell.angle_alpha   90.00
_cell.angle_beta   90.00
_cell.angle_gamma   90.00
#
_symmetry.space_group_name_H-M   'P 1'
#
loop_
_entity.id
_entity.type
_entity.pdbx_description
1 polymer ?
#
loop_
_entity_poly.entity_id
_entity_poly.type
_entity_poly.pdbx_seq_one_letter_code
_entity_poly.pdbx_strand_id
1 'polypeptide(L)'
;MKKVFVVIFFIAWIWFLFSGCDSNHGVEPEPTDEIPLPIITDDGWEAASLSSVGMDAGKLGQLLQRLDQTSDHRIHSILVVREGKLVLEKYYPGLKFNLGQYTGGSGYDLNDLHV
;
A
#
# COMPACT_ATOMS: atom_id res chain seq x y z
N MET A 1 7.43 -16.66 -54.02
CA MET A 1 8.10 -15.37 -53.73
C MET A 1 7.18 -14.38 -53.00
N LYS A 2 5.98 -14.07 -53.50
CA LYS A 2 5.06 -13.10 -52.86
C LYS A 2 4.57 -13.48 -51.44
N LYS A 3 4.34 -14.77 -51.18
CA LYS A 3 3.86 -15.28 -49.87
C LYS A 3 4.91 -15.23 -48.75
N VAL A 4 6.20 -15.39 -49.11
CA VAL A 4 7.32 -15.32 -48.14
C VAL A 4 7.53 -13.87 -47.67
N PHE A 5 7.35 -12.90 -48.56
CA PHE A 5 7.46 -11.48 -48.24
C PHE A 5 6.38 -11.01 -47.26
N VAL A 6 5.15 -11.53 -47.39
CA VAL A 6 4.03 -11.22 -46.49
C VAL A 6 4.25 -11.77 -45.07
N VAL A 7 4.81 -12.98 -44.96
CA VAL A 7 5.12 -13.60 -43.65
C VAL A 7 6.25 -12.83 -42.94
N ILE A 8 7.29 -12.43 -43.66
CA ILE A 8 8.39 -11.62 -43.10
C ILE A 8 7.86 -10.26 -42.61
N PHE A 9 6.94 -9.64 -43.37
CA PHE A 9 6.31 -8.38 -42.97
C PHE A 9 5.46 -8.53 -41.69
N PHE A 10 4.68 -9.61 -41.57
CA PHE A 10 3.87 -9.88 -40.37
C PHE A 10 4.73 -10.17 -39.13
N ILE A 11 5.83 -10.90 -39.30
CA ILE A 11 6.78 -11.15 -38.20
C ILE A 11 7.40 -9.81 -37.78
N ALA A 12 7.93 -9.01 -38.71
CA ALA A 12 8.50 -7.70 -38.40
C ALA A 12 7.52 -6.75 -37.69
N TRP A 13 6.23 -6.81 -38.02
CA TRP A 13 5.17 -6.04 -37.35
C TRP A 13 4.91 -6.51 -35.91
N ILE A 14 4.97 -7.83 -35.66
CA ILE A 14 4.88 -8.41 -34.32
C ILE A 14 6.06 -7.98 -33.45
N TRP A 15 7.27 -7.90 -34.02
CA TRP A 15 8.44 -7.39 -33.29
C TRP A 15 8.36 -5.88 -32.99
N PHE A 16 7.69 -5.10 -33.85
CA PHE A 16 7.52 -3.65 -33.64
C PHE A 16 6.53 -3.31 -32.51
N LEU A 17 5.64 -4.25 -32.15
CA LEU A 17 4.68 -4.08 -31.05
C LEU A 17 5.26 -4.41 -29.66
N PHE A 18 6.51 -4.88 -29.57
CA PHE A 18 7.16 -5.26 -28.30
C PHE A 18 8.14 -4.21 -27.74
N SER A 19 8.26 -3.03 -28.36
CA SER A 19 8.95 -1.90 -27.72
C SER A 19 8.01 -1.21 -26.72
N GLY A 20 7.69 -1.93 -25.64
CA GLY A 20 7.04 -1.39 -24.45
C GLY A 20 7.95 -0.37 -23.76
N CYS A 21 7.33 0.66 -23.18
CA CYS A 21 7.98 1.83 -22.57
C CYS A 21 9.09 1.46 -21.57
N ASP A 22 10.27 2.05 -21.78
CA ASP A 22 11.28 2.23 -20.73
C ASP A 22 10.91 3.49 -19.94
N SER A 23 10.28 3.30 -18.78
CA SER A 23 10.08 4.39 -17.83
C SER A 23 11.25 4.37 -16.87
N ASN A 24 12.21 5.28 -17.10
CA ASN A 24 13.23 5.65 -16.12
C ASN A 24 12.53 6.00 -14.79
N HIS A 25 12.48 5.04 -13.87
CA HIS A 25 12.24 5.34 -12.46
C HIS A 25 13.61 5.55 -11.83
N GLY A 26 13.91 6.82 -11.55
CA GLY A 26 15.01 7.19 -10.69
C GLY A 26 14.88 6.38 -9.40
N VAL A 27 15.95 5.66 -9.07
CA VAL A 27 16.11 5.00 -7.78
C VAL A 27 16.29 6.14 -6.75
N GLU A 28 15.16 6.64 -6.27
CA GLU A 28 15.11 7.41 -5.04
C GLU A 28 15.40 6.42 -3.89
N PRO A 29 16.28 6.76 -2.95
CA PRO A 29 16.78 5.80 -1.96
C PRO A 29 15.62 5.20 -1.17
N GLU A 30 15.40 3.88 -1.36
CA GLU A 30 14.43 3.06 -0.64
C GLU A 30 14.60 3.26 0.87
N PRO A 31 13.71 4.00 1.55
CA PRO A 31 13.58 3.91 2.99
C PRO A 31 12.86 2.59 3.22
N THR A 32 13.62 1.53 3.46
CA THR A 32 13.06 0.23 3.86
C THR A 32 12.60 0.31 5.31
N ASP A 33 11.67 1.21 5.59
CA ASP A 33 10.75 1.05 6.71
C ASP A 33 9.72 0.04 6.21
N GLU A 34 10.03 -1.26 6.37
CA GLU A 34 9.09 -2.32 6.02
C GLU A 34 7.75 -2.04 6.73
N ILE A 35 6.67 -1.98 5.96
CA ILE A 35 5.33 -1.84 6.53
C ILE A 35 5.10 -3.06 7.44
N PRO A 36 4.86 -2.85 8.74
CA PRO A 36 4.74 -3.95 9.68
C PRO A 36 3.50 -4.79 9.35
N LEU A 37 3.61 -6.10 9.58
CA LEU A 37 2.46 -6.99 9.51
C LEU A 37 1.41 -6.59 10.57
N PRO A 38 0.11 -6.64 10.23
CA PRO A 38 -0.94 -6.45 11.22
C PRO A 38 -0.85 -7.44 12.37
N ILE A 39 -1.26 -7.00 13.56
CA ILE A 39 -1.30 -7.85 14.75
C ILE A 39 -2.51 -8.77 14.63
N ILE A 40 -2.29 -10.08 14.75
CA ILE A 40 -3.39 -11.04 14.84
C ILE A 40 -4.00 -10.97 16.23
N THR A 41 -5.32 -10.83 16.28
CA THR A 41 -6.09 -11.01 17.51
C THR A 41 -7.15 -12.10 17.34
N ASP A 42 -7.94 -12.37 18.38
CA ASP A 42 -9.05 -13.34 18.33
C ASP A 42 -10.33 -12.71 17.73
N ASP A 43 -10.15 -11.89 16.69
CA ASP A 43 -11.21 -11.17 15.96
C ASP A 43 -11.58 -11.87 14.64
N GLY A 44 -10.86 -12.93 14.28
CA GLY A 44 -11.09 -13.74 13.09
C GLY A 44 -10.37 -13.26 11.83
N TRP A 45 -9.57 -12.20 11.90
CA TRP A 45 -8.77 -11.76 10.75
C TRP A 45 -7.49 -12.58 10.58
N GLU A 46 -7.23 -13.01 9.34
CA GLU A 46 -5.90 -13.49 8.94
C GLU A 46 -5.08 -12.29 8.46
N ALA A 47 -3.84 -12.16 8.93
CA ALA A 47 -2.91 -11.13 8.47
C ALA A 47 -2.02 -11.65 7.35
N ALA A 48 -1.65 -10.78 6.43
CA ALA A 48 -0.72 -11.09 5.35
C ALA A 48 0.15 -9.89 5.00
N SER A 49 1.32 -10.13 4.38
CA SER A 49 2.13 -9.04 3.85
C SER A 49 1.50 -8.49 2.56
N LEU A 50 1.75 -7.21 2.27
CA LEU A 50 1.36 -6.60 1.00
C LEU A 50 1.84 -7.41 -0.21
N SER A 51 3.09 -7.85 -0.20
CA SER A 51 3.67 -8.63 -1.29
C SER A 51 3.00 -10.00 -1.47
N SER A 52 2.60 -10.66 -0.38
CA SER A 52 1.95 -11.98 -0.43
C SER A 52 0.57 -11.96 -1.09
N VAL A 53 -0.11 -10.80 -1.07
CA VAL A 53 -1.39 -10.58 -1.77
C VAL A 53 -1.20 -9.81 -3.08
N GLY A 54 0.03 -9.67 -3.59
CA GLY A 54 0.31 -8.98 -4.85
C GLY A 54 0.01 -7.47 -4.82
N MET A 55 0.18 -6.82 -3.68
CA MET A 55 0.17 -5.35 -3.55
C MET A 55 1.57 -4.77 -3.67
N ASP A 56 1.63 -3.60 -4.31
CA ASP A 56 2.83 -2.77 -4.37
C ASP A 56 3.01 -2.03 -3.03
N ALA A 57 4.04 -2.42 -2.27
CA ALA A 57 4.35 -1.83 -0.99
C ALA A 57 4.85 -0.38 -1.11
N GLY A 58 5.47 0.01 -2.24
CA GLY A 58 6.05 1.32 -2.43
C GLY A 58 5.00 2.43 -2.45
N LYS A 59 3.88 2.21 -3.15
CA LYS A 59 2.76 3.18 -3.18
C LYS A 59 2.14 3.41 -1.81
N LEU A 60 1.96 2.33 -1.04
CA LEU A 60 1.41 2.46 0.30
C LEU A 60 2.42 3.11 1.24
N GLY A 61 3.71 2.74 1.15
CA GLY A 61 4.79 3.37 1.89
C GLY A 61 4.84 4.89 1.66
N GLN A 62 4.74 5.35 0.41
CA GLN A 62 4.68 6.77 0.08
C GLN A 62 3.48 7.49 0.72
N LEU A 63 2.30 6.86 0.76
CA LEU A 63 1.14 7.41 1.47
C LEU A 63 1.43 7.54 2.97
N LEU A 64 1.91 6.46 3.59
CA LEU A 64 2.19 6.45 5.03
C LEU A 64 3.25 7.49 5.40
N GLN A 65 4.31 7.60 4.60
CA GLN A 65 5.36 8.60 4.77
C GLN A 65 4.81 10.02 4.64
N ARG A 66 3.97 10.28 3.63
CA ARG A 66 3.33 11.59 3.46
C ARG A 66 2.48 11.96 4.68
N LEU A 67 1.75 10.99 5.23
CA LEU A 67 0.96 11.20 6.45
C LEU A 67 1.88 11.45 7.65
N ASP A 68 2.92 10.66 7.84
CA ASP A 68 3.88 10.86 8.94
C ASP A 68 4.56 12.24 8.89
N GLN A 69 4.71 12.82 7.70
CA GLN A 69 5.25 14.17 7.47
C GLN A 69 4.21 15.30 7.56
N THR A 70 2.91 14.98 7.58
CA THR A 70 1.82 15.97 7.62
C THR A 70 1.35 16.18 9.07
N SER A 71 1.96 17.11 9.79
CA SER A 71 1.75 17.28 11.23
C SER A 71 0.31 17.60 11.67
N ASP A 72 -0.55 18.07 10.77
CA ASP A 72 -1.93 18.49 11.04
C ASP A 72 -3.00 17.56 10.42
N HIS A 73 -2.61 16.39 9.90
CA HIS A 73 -3.59 15.46 9.35
C HIS A 73 -4.56 14.97 10.45
N ARG A 74 -5.81 14.74 10.06
CA ARG A 74 -6.89 14.28 10.98
C ARG A 74 -7.27 12.82 10.78
N ILE A 75 -6.45 12.05 10.08
CA ILE A 75 -6.61 10.60 9.95
C ILE A 75 -6.23 9.94 11.28
N HIS A 76 -7.11 9.10 11.79
CA HIS A 76 -6.93 8.38 13.05
C HIS A 76 -6.40 6.96 12.85
N SER A 77 -6.87 6.28 11.82
CA SER A 77 -6.38 4.96 11.46
C SER A 77 -6.54 4.69 9.97
N ILE A 78 -5.75 3.73 9.46
CA ILE A 78 -5.85 3.17 8.13
C ILE A 78 -5.76 1.66 8.26
N LEU A 79 -6.80 0.98 7.80
CA LEU A 79 -6.86 -0.47 7.69
C LEU A 79 -7.07 -0.83 6.23
N VAL A 80 -6.35 -1.85 5.74
CA VAL A 80 -6.49 -2.34 4.37
C VAL A 80 -6.64 -3.85 4.38
N VAL A 81 -7.70 -4.31 3.73
CA VAL A 81 -8.00 -5.73 3.54
C VAL A 81 -7.93 -6.06 2.05
N ARG A 82 -7.24 -7.15 1.70
CA ARG A 82 -7.21 -7.69 0.34
C ARG A 82 -7.31 -9.21 0.41
N GLU A 83 -8.16 -9.77 -0.46
CA GLU A 83 -8.38 -11.23 -0.55
C GLU A 83 -8.77 -11.87 0.80
N GLY A 84 -9.54 -11.12 1.61
CA GLY A 84 -9.99 -11.57 2.93
C GLY A 84 -8.92 -11.49 4.02
N LYS A 85 -7.72 -10.97 3.72
CA LYS A 85 -6.62 -10.84 4.68
C LYS A 85 -6.36 -9.39 5.03
N LEU A 86 -6.11 -9.10 6.31
CA LEU A 86 -5.67 -7.79 6.79
C LEU A 86 -4.20 -7.61 6.41
N VAL A 87 -3.87 -6.55 5.66
CA VAL A 87 -2.52 -6.35 5.11
C VAL A 87 -1.85 -5.04 5.51
N LEU A 88 -2.62 -4.11 6.06
CA LEU A 88 -2.12 -2.94 6.76
C LEU A 88 -3.08 -2.64 7.90
N GLU A 89 -2.51 -2.31 9.05
CA GLU A 89 -3.21 -1.68 10.15
C GLU A 89 -2.27 -0.66 10.79
N LYS A 90 -2.62 0.62 10.69
CA LYS A 90 -1.87 1.72 11.30
C LYS A 90 -2.80 2.66 12.02
N TYR A 91 -2.45 3.00 13.25
CA TYR A 91 -3.11 4.00 14.06
C TYR A 91 -2.20 5.21 14.23
N TYR A 92 -2.78 6.40 14.19
CA TYR A 92 -2.08 7.66 14.30
C TYR A 92 -2.38 8.34 15.63
N PRO A 93 -1.45 9.15 16.16
CA PRO A 93 -1.72 9.94 17.33
C PRO A 93 -2.81 10.99 17.06
N GLY A 94 -3.64 11.26 18.06
CA GLY A 94 -4.65 12.31 17.98
C GLY A 94 -5.40 12.48 19.29
N LEU A 95 -6.23 13.53 19.34
CA LEU A 95 -7.12 13.78 20.47
C LEU A 95 -8.35 12.89 20.36
N LYS A 96 -8.66 12.15 21.43
CA LYS A 96 -9.89 11.37 21.56
C LYS A 96 -11.06 12.33 21.76
N PHE A 97 -12.01 12.36 20.83
CA PHE A 97 -13.32 13.00 21.06
C PHE A 97 -14.14 12.03 21.93
N ASN A 98 -14.71 12.48 23.06
CA ASN A 98 -15.51 11.74 24.08
C ASN A 98 -14.77 11.59 25.44
N LEU A 99 -15.32 10.75 26.36
CA LEU A 99 -14.84 10.58 27.74
C LEU A 99 -13.33 10.27 27.87
N GLY A 100 -12.66 9.83 26.79
CA GLY A 100 -11.22 9.66 26.70
C GLY A 100 -10.40 10.96 26.83
N GLN A 101 -11.01 12.13 26.64
CA GLN A 101 -10.34 13.41 26.93
C GLN A 101 -10.11 13.64 28.43
N TYR A 102 -10.93 13.03 29.30
CA TYR A 102 -10.82 13.19 30.76
C TYR A 102 -9.78 12.26 31.38
N THR A 103 -9.29 11.26 30.63
CA THR A 103 -8.21 10.37 31.07
C THR A 103 -6.83 10.86 30.65
N GLY A 104 -6.75 11.92 29.83
CA GLY A 104 -5.48 12.46 29.31
C GLY A 104 -4.79 11.57 28.29
N GLY A 105 -5.46 10.52 27.79
CA GLY A 105 -4.90 9.62 26.79
C GLY A 105 -4.78 10.31 25.43
N SER A 106 -3.57 10.41 24.90
CA SER A 106 -3.31 10.71 23.49
C SER A 106 -3.11 9.40 22.72
N GLY A 107 -3.38 9.42 21.41
CA GLY A 107 -3.21 8.21 20.59
C GLY A 107 -4.53 7.55 20.20
N TYR A 108 -4.49 6.77 19.12
CA TYR A 108 -5.50 5.77 18.80
C TYR A 108 -4.80 4.42 18.75
N ASP A 109 -5.47 3.36 19.19
CA ASP A 109 -5.01 1.97 19.08
C ASP A 109 -6.16 1.01 18.79
N LEU A 110 -5.85 -0.28 18.61
CA LEU A 110 -6.80 -1.34 18.29
C LEU A 110 -7.97 -1.46 19.30
N ASN A 111 -7.75 -1.09 20.56
CA ASN A 111 -8.74 -1.21 21.63
C ASN A 111 -9.58 0.07 21.79
N ASP A 112 -9.31 1.13 21.02
CA ASP A 112 -10.07 2.35 21.07
C ASP A 112 -11.40 2.24 20.32
N LEU A 113 -12.49 2.49 21.04
CA LEU A 113 -13.82 2.56 20.46
C LEU A 113 -13.98 3.85 19.66
N HIS A 114 -14.09 3.71 18.34
CA HIS A 114 -14.55 4.78 17.45
C HIS A 114 -16.09 4.89 17.55
N VAL A 115 -16.56 5.71 18.49
CA VAL A 115 -17.97 6.09 18.67
C VAL A 115 -18.28 7.45 18.07
#